data_AF-A0AAD8BW54-F1
#
_entry.id   AF-A0AAD8BW54-F1
#
_cell.length_a   1.000
_cell.length_b   1.000
_cell.length_c   1.000
_cell.angle_alpha   90.00
_cell.angle_beta   90.00
_cell.angle_gamma   90.00
#
_symmetry.space_group_name_H-M   'P 1'
#
loop_
_entity.id
_entity.type
_entity.pdbx_description
1 polymer ?
#
loop_
_entity_poly.entity_id
_entity_poly.type
_entity_poly.pdbx_seq_one_letter_code
_entity_poly.pdbx_strand_id
1 'polypeptide(L)'
;MSASYSESSLSYDSESRIQQNWIFLLDELDEAYIVDHLFEAREITRDQIDEIESKPTKRKKAEALLNFILHKKKQKLYDVFVETLKIDYIHVVDKLNATKVIPAKPKVAPYDWFKDIPNSKKQLALRESDASRFFNCFGSGWKAIMYCLCIKKLSWN
;
A
#
# COMPACT_ATOMS: atom_id res chain seq x y z
N MET A 1 -10.64 -26.68 26.33
CA MET A 1 -11.02 -26.21 24.99
C MET A 1 -10.79 -24.71 24.92
N SER A 2 -9.68 -24.29 24.31
CA SER A 2 -9.47 -22.88 23.96
C SER A 2 -8.79 -22.88 22.59
N ALA A 3 -9.59 -22.74 21.54
CA ALA A 3 -9.07 -22.60 20.18
C ALA A 3 -8.33 -21.27 20.09
N SER A 4 -7.02 -21.34 19.92
CA SER A 4 -6.19 -20.22 19.52
C SER A 4 -6.63 -19.78 18.12
N TYR A 5 -7.36 -18.67 18.05
CA TYR A 5 -7.67 -17.99 16.79
C TYR A 5 -6.36 -17.54 16.15
N SER A 6 -5.90 -18.25 15.13
CA SER A 6 -4.91 -17.71 14.22
C SER A 6 -5.58 -16.57 13.44
N GLU A 7 -5.39 -15.33 13.85
CA GLU A 7 -5.72 -14.19 12.98
C GLU A 7 -4.89 -14.34 11.71
N SER A 8 -5.52 -14.79 10.63
CA SER A 8 -4.88 -14.97 9.33
C SER A 8 -4.37 -13.61 8.86
N SER A 9 -3.05 -13.49 8.79
CA SER A 9 -2.37 -12.33 8.21
C SER A 9 -2.88 -12.09 6.79
N LEU A 10 -3.04 -10.82 6.43
CA LEU A 10 -3.39 -10.39 5.08
C LEU A 10 -2.49 -11.09 4.05
N SER A 11 -3.12 -11.70 3.04
CA SER A 11 -2.42 -12.37 1.95
C SER A 11 -1.57 -11.37 1.16
N TYR A 12 -0.40 -11.81 0.73
CA TYR A 12 0.49 -11.01 -0.14
C TYR A 12 -0.24 -10.56 -1.41
N ASP A 13 -1.07 -11.43 -1.97
CA ASP A 13 -1.84 -11.15 -3.19
C ASP A 13 -2.82 -9.99 -2.97
N SER A 14 -3.52 -9.99 -1.84
CA SER A 14 -4.44 -8.93 -1.44
C SER A 14 -3.72 -7.60 -1.22
N GLU A 15 -2.58 -7.62 -0.51
CA GLU A 15 -1.71 -6.44 -0.33
C GLU A 15 -1.22 -5.89 -1.69
N SER A 16 -0.75 -6.78 -2.57
CA SER A 16 -0.23 -6.44 -3.89
C SER A 16 -1.30 -5.80 -4.77
N ARG A 17 -2.53 -6.32 -4.75
CA ARG A 17 -3.66 -5.75 -5.52
C ARG A 17 -4.01 -4.33 -5.07
N ILE A 18 -4.01 -4.05 -3.77
CA ILE A 18 -4.23 -2.70 -3.25
C ILE A 18 -3.08 -1.77 -3.69
N GLN A 19 -1.84 -2.22 -3.53
CA GLN A 19 -0.66 -1.39 -3.85
C GLN A 19 -0.58 -1.06 -5.35
N GLN A 20 -0.86 -2.02 -6.23
CA GLN A 20 -0.82 -1.81 -7.68
C GLN A 20 -1.94 -0.87 -8.17
N ASN A 21 -3.09 -0.85 -7.49
CA ASN A 21 -4.23 0.01 -7.86
C ASN A 21 -4.34 1.26 -6.98
N TRP A 22 -3.29 1.62 -6.25
CA TRP A 22 -3.34 2.67 -5.23
C TRP A 22 -3.94 3.99 -5.73
N ILE A 23 -3.44 4.50 -6.87
CA ILE A 23 -3.92 5.78 -7.42
C ILE A 23 -5.40 5.70 -7.80
N PHE A 24 -5.79 4.61 -8.46
CA PHE A 24 -7.17 4.39 -8.88
C PHE A 24 -8.12 4.30 -7.68
N LEU A 25 -7.74 3.56 -6.63
CA LEU A 25 -8.52 3.45 -5.40
C LEU A 25 -8.67 4.81 -4.70
N LEU A 26 -7.63 5.64 -4.71
CA LEU A 26 -7.70 6.98 -4.11
C LEU A 26 -8.68 7.92 -4.80
N ASP A 27 -8.97 7.71 -6.09
CA ASP A 27 -9.87 8.56 -6.87
C ASP A 27 -11.32 8.03 -6.85
N GLU A 28 -11.50 6.71 -6.80
CA GLU A 28 -12.82 6.07 -6.85
C GLU A 28 -13.48 5.88 -5.48
N LEU A 29 -12.71 5.66 -4.41
CA LEU A 29 -13.28 5.28 -3.13
C LEU A 29 -13.90 6.47 -2.38
N ASP A 30 -15.06 6.23 -1.79
CA ASP A 30 -15.64 7.10 -0.76
C ASP A 30 -15.36 6.52 0.63
N GLU A 31 -14.62 7.25 1.47
CA GLU A 31 -14.25 6.72 2.78
C GLU A 31 -15.49 6.50 3.64
N ALA A 32 -16.46 7.41 3.58
CA ALA A 32 -17.57 7.47 4.55
C ALA A 32 -18.43 6.21 4.43
N TYR A 33 -18.72 5.82 3.19
CA TYR A 33 -19.44 4.60 2.89
C TYR A 33 -18.71 3.34 3.42
N ILE A 34 -17.39 3.29 3.28
CA ILE A 34 -16.62 2.10 3.62
C ILE A 34 -16.40 2.00 5.12
N VAL A 35 -16.11 3.11 5.81
CA VAL A 35 -15.89 3.11 7.27
C VAL A 35 -17.14 2.68 8.04
N ASP A 36 -18.33 3.03 7.56
CA ASP A 36 -19.60 2.62 8.18
C ASP A 36 -19.76 1.10 8.15
N HIS A 37 -19.55 0.47 6.98
CA HIS A 37 -19.64 -0.99 6.86
C HIS A 37 -18.54 -1.70 7.66
N LEU A 38 -17.33 -1.13 7.72
CA LEU A 38 -16.26 -1.67 8.56
C LEU A 38 -16.58 -1.56 10.05
N PHE A 39 -17.31 -0.52 10.46
CA PHE A 39 -17.74 -0.30 11.84
C PHE A 39 -18.82 -1.31 12.23
N GLU A 40 -19.80 -1.54 11.36
CA GLU A 40 -20.83 -2.57 11.55
C GLU A 40 -20.22 -3.97 11.69
N ALA A 41 -19.19 -4.27 10.88
CA ALA A 41 -18.43 -5.51 10.97
C ALA A 41 -17.50 -5.61 12.21
N ARG A 42 -17.41 -4.54 13.02
CA ARG A 42 -16.54 -4.40 14.20
C ARG A 42 -15.04 -4.54 13.89
N GLU A 43 -14.63 -4.18 12.68
CA GLU A 43 -13.23 -4.22 12.25
C GLU A 43 -12.50 -2.89 12.42
N ILE A 44 -13.25 -1.80 12.62
CA ILE A 44 -12.74 -0.45 12.92
C ILE A 44 -13.44 0.11 14.17
N THR A 45 -12.73 0.91 14.97
CA THR A 45 -13.29 1.58 16.16
C THR A 45 -13.67 3.02 15.84
N ARG A 46 -14.53 3.63 16.68
CA ARG A 46 -14.93 5.04 16.49
C ARG A 46 -13.73 5.99 16.44
N ASP A 47 -12.77 5.83 17.34
CA ASP A 47 -11.55 6.66 17.34
C ASP A 47 -10.75 6.55 16.04
N GLN A 48 -10.73 5.37 15.40
CA GLN A 48 -10.05 5.16 14.12
C GLN A 48 -10.81 5.79 12.97
N ILE A 49 -12.15 5.77 13.01
CA ILE A 49 -13.00 6.49 12.06
C ILE A 49 -12.72 7.98 12.17
N ASP A 50 -12.75 8.53 13.38
CA ASP A 50 -12.49 9.96 13.62
C ASP A 50 -11.08 10.35 13.11
N GLU A 51 -10.07 9.48 13.27
CA GLU A 51 -8.74 9.71 12.70
C GLU A 51 -8.75 9.76 11.16
N ILE A 52 -9.51 8.89 10.50
CA ILE A 52 -9.66 8.87 9.04
C ILE A 52 -10.42 10.11 8.58
N GLU A 53 -11.53 10.44 9.22
CA GLU A 53 -12.39 11.57 8.88
C GLU A 53 -11.72 12.92 9.14
N SER A 54 -10.76 12.98 10.07
CA SER A 54 -9.98 14.19 10.34
C SER A 54 -9.14 14.67 9.14
N LYS A 55 -8.95 13.84 8.10
CA LYS A 55 -8.12 14.23 6.96
C LYS A 55 -8.84 15.26 6.06
N PRO A 56 -8.10 16.22 5.48
CA PRO A 56 -8.70 17.43 4.90
C PRO A 56 -9.38 17.23 3.54
N THR A 57 -9.14 16.11 2.84
CA THR A 57 -9.68 15.90 1.48
C THR A 57 -10.14 14.46 1.33
N LYS A 58 -11.16 14.20 0.50
CA LYS A 58 -11.66 12.84 0.19
C LYS A 58 -10.51 11.89 -0.15
N ARG A 59 -9.62 12.33 -1.04
CA ARG A 59 -8.42 11.57 -1.42
C ARG A 59 -7.52 11.24 -0.23
N LYS A 60 -7.29 12.17 0.70
CA LYS A 60 -6.48 11.94 1.91
C LYS A 60 -7.17 11.01 2.91
N LYS A 61 -8.49 11.04 2.98
CA LYS A 61 -9.27 10.14 3.83
C LYS A 61 -9.26 8.72 3.27
N ALA A 62 -9.47 8.55 1.95
CA ALA A 62 -9.27 7.28 1.26
C ALA A 62 -7.84 6.75 1.46
N GLU A 63 -6.82 7.62 1.40
CA GLU A 63 -5.43 7.27 1.70
C GLU A 63 -5.27 6.74 3.14
N ALA A 64 -5.92 7.38 4.12
CA ALA A 64 -5.88 6.93 5.51
C ALA A 64 -6.57 5.57 5.70
N LEU A 65 -7.73 5.36 5.08
CA LEU A 65 -8.45 4.09 5.09
C LEU A 65 -7.63 2.94 4.48
N LEU A 66 -7.05 3.14 3.30
CA LEU A 66 -6.24 2.11 2.65
C LEU A 66 -4.97 1.79 3.45
N ASN A 67 -4.33 2.81 4.04
CA ASN A 67 -3.20 2.60 4.93
C ASN A 67 -3.60 1.82 6.19
N PHE A 68 -4.78 2.10 6.76
CA PHE A 68 -5.31 1.34 7.90
C PHE A 68 -5.45 -0.15 7.56
N ILE A 69 -6.05 -0.47 6.41
CA ILE A 69 -6.21 -1.86 5.93
C ILE A 69 -4.84 -2.55 5.79
N LEU A 70 -3.88 -1.89 5.13
CA LEU A 70 -2.54 -2.42 4.91
C LEU A 70 -1.71 -2.54 6.20
N HIS A 71 -1.90 -1.65 7.17
CA HIS A 71 -1.15 -1.67 8.43
C HIS A 71 -1.67 -2.73 9.40
N LYS A 72 -2.99 -2.90 9.51
CA LYS A 72 -3.59 -3.93 10.38
C LYS A 72 -3.25 -5.33 9.92
N LYS A 73 -3.05 -5.53 8.61
CA LYS A 73 -2.72 -6.83 8.00
C LYS A 73 -3.64 -7.96 8.44
N LYS A 74 -4.94 -7.66 8.58
CA LYS A 74 -5.96 -8.67 8.89
C LYS A 74 -6.65 -9.08 7.60
N GLN A 75 -6.65 -10.37 7.27
CA GLN A 75 -7.35 -10.86 6.08
C GLN A 75 -8.86 -10.57 6.17
N LYS A 76 -9.45 -10.76 7.35
CA LYS A 76 -10.87 -10.48 7.60
C LYS A 76 -11.25 -9.03 7.27
N LEU A 77 -10.40 -8.06 7.65
CA LEU A 77 -10.61 -6.65 7.33
C LEU A 77 -10.61 -6.40 5.81
N TYR A 78 -9.73 -7.07 5.08
CA TYR A 78 -9.70 -6.99 3.62
C TYR A 78 -10.93 -7.64 2.99
N ASP A 79 -11.37 -8.78 3.50
CA ASP A 79 -12.54 -9.48 2.98
C ASP A 79 -13.79 -8.62 3.16
N VAL A 80 -13.99 -8.03 4.34
CA VAL A 80 -15.11 -7.09 4.58
C VAL A 80 -14.99 -5.89 3.65
N PHE A 81 -13.80 -5.31 3.49
CA PHE A 81 -13.57 -4.21 2.53
C PHE A 81 -14.01 -4.59 1.11
N VAL A 82 -13.61 -5.78 0.61
CA VAL A 82 -14.01 -6.23 -0.73
C VAL A 82 -15.51 -6.51 -0.81
N GLU A 83 -16.13 -7.09 0.23
CA GLU A 83 -17.59 -7.29 0.27
C GLU A 83 -18.34 -5.96 0.22
N THR A 84 -17.89 -4.94 0.95
CA THR A 84 -18.47 -3.59 0.89
C THR A 84 -18.35 -3.01 -0.53
N LEU A 85 -17.21 -3.20 -1.19
CA LEU A 85 -17.05 -2.74 -2.58
C LEU A 85 -17.94 -3.48 -3.57
N LYS A 86 -18.34 -4.73 -3.32
CA LYS A 86 -19.24 -5.46 -4.23
C LYS A 86 -20.65 -4.88 -4.27
N ILE A 87 -21.05 -4.09 -3.28
CA ILE A 87 -22.39 -3.51 -3.22
C ILE A 87 -22.50 -2.39 -4.25
N ASP A 88 -21.66 -1.35 -4.13
CA ASP A 88 -21.78 -0.12 -4.94
C ASP A 88 -20.55 0.20 -5.81
N TYR A 89 -19.46 -0.56 -5.67
CA TYR A 89 -18.18 -0.33 -6.35
C TYR A 89 -17.71 -1.57 -7.14
N ILE A 90 -18.63 -2.25 -7.83
CA ILE A 90 -18.34 -3.47 -8.58
C ILE A 90 -17.19 -3.27 -9.57
N HIS A 91 -17.12 -2.11 -10.23
CA HIS A 91 -16.03 -1.76 -11.14
C HIS A 91 -14.66 -1.72 -10.47
N VAL A 92 -14.60 -1.34 -9.18
CA VAL A 92 -13.37 -1.37 -8.39
C VAL A 92 -12.97 -2.80 -8.07
N VAL A 93 -13.93 -3.66 -7.70
CA VAL A 93 -13.68 -5.08 -7.43
C VAL A 93 -13.18 -5.81 -8.68
N ASP A 94 -13.80 -5.54 -9.82
CA ASP A 94 -13.39 -6.10 -11.11
C ASP A 94 -11.96 -5.69 -11.46
N LYS A 95 -11.61 -4.41 -11.24
CA LYS A 95 -10.24 -3.91 -11.43
C LYS A 95 -9.24 -4.60 -10.52
N LEU A 96 -9.58 -4.76 -9.23
CA LEU A 96 -8.74 -5.45 -8.26
C LEU A 96 -8.53 -6.93 -8.63
N ASN A 97 -9.57 -7.61 -9.11
CA ASN A 97 -9.51 -9.01 -9.53
C ASN A 97 -8.77 -9.22 -10.85
N ALA A 98 -8.90 -8.28 -11.80
CA ALA A 98 -8.18 -8.29 -13.07
C ALA A 98 -6.68 -7.99 -12.91
N THR A 99 -6.27 -7.44 -11.76
CA THR A 99 -4.88 -7.13 -11.47
C THR A 99 -4.08 -8.40 -11.28
N LYS A 100 -3.14 -8.64 -12.21
CA LYS A 100 -2.20 -9.75 -12.09
C LYS A 100 -1.33 -9.53 -10.86
N VAL A 101 -1.39 -10.47 -9.92
CA VAL A 101 -0.50 -10.44 -8.76
C VAL A 101 0.92 -10.65 -9.27
N ILE A 102 1.77 -9.63 -9.11
CA ILE A 102 3.19 -9.82 -9.34
C ILE A 102 3.65 -10.75 -8.22
N PRO A 103 4.18 -11.95 -8.53
CA PRO A 103 4.57 -12.90 -7.49
C PRO A 103 5.56 -12.21 -6.55
N ALA A 104 5.42 -12.47 -5.24
CA ALA A 104 6.36 -12.00 -4.25
C ALA A 104 7.75 -12.36 -4.75
N LYS A 105 8.54 -11.35 -5.13
CA LYS A 105 9.94 -11.59 -5.46
C LYS A 105 10.50 -12.36 -4.27
N PRO A 106 11.22 -13.48 -4.48
CA PRO A 106 11.88 -14.16 -3.38
C PRO A 106 12.64 -13.09 -2.58
N LYS A 107 12.77 -13.27 -1.26
CA LYS A 107 13.61 -12.42 -0.41
C LYS A 107 15.08 -12.57 -0.84
N VAL A 108 15.40 -12.11 -2.03
CA VAL A 108 16.74 -11.83 -2.51
C VAL A 108 17.21 -10.71 -1.61
N ALA A 109 18.38 -10.86 -1.00
CA ALA A 109 18.91 -9.82 -0.12
C ALA A 109 18.91 -8.51 -0.92
N PRO A 110 18.58 -7.34 -0.32
CA PRO A 110 18.32 -6.10 -1.06
C PRO A 110 19.46 -5.59 -1.99
N TYR A 111 20.59 -6.30 -2.03
CA TYR A 111 21.80 -5.96 -2.74
C TYR A 111 22.46 -7.15 -3.45
N ASP A 112 21.76 -8.27 -3.70
CA ASP A 112 22.41 -9.39 -4.42
C ASP A 112 22.86 -9.00 -5.83
N TRP A 113 22.07 -8.19 -6.54
CA TRP A 113 22.46 -7.62 -7.84
C TRP A 113 23.69 -6.69 -7.74
N PHE A 114 23.95 -6.11 -6.56
CA PHE A 114 25.13 -5.28 -6.33
C PHE A 114 26.39 -6.13 -6.21
N LYS A 115 26.29 -7.44 -5.89
CA LYS A 115 27.44 -8.34 -5.86
C LYS A 115 28.05 -8.49 -7.26
N ASP A 116 27.20 -8.56 -8.27
CA ASP A 116 27.58 -8.79 -9.67
C ASP A 116 28.18 -7.55 -10.36
N ILE A 117 28.10 -6.37 -9.74
CA ILE A 117 28.71 -5.16 -10.29
C ILE A 117 30.24 -5.21 -10.09
N PRO A 118 31.05 -5.03 -11.15
CA PRO A 118 32.51 -4.92 -11.01
C PRO A 118 32.89 -3.79 -10.04
N ASN A 119 33.89 -4.02 -9.18
CA ASN A 119 34.32 -3.01 -8.20
C ASN A 119 34.74 -1.67 -8.85
N SER A 120 35.24 -1.72 -10.08
CA SER A 120 35.54 -0.52 -10.89
C SER A 120 34.33 0.37 -11.19
N LYS A 121 33.12 -0.20 -11.17
CA LYS A 121 31.85 0.52 -11.33
C LYS A 121 31.19 0.88 -10.00
N LYS A 122 31.45 0.12 -8.93
CA LYS A 122 31.00 0.44 -7.55
C LYS A 122 31.66 1.69 -6.99
N GLN A 123 32.89 1.98 -7.42
CA GLN A 123 33.67 3.14 -7.01
C GLN A 123 33.32 4.42 -7.76
N LEU A 124 32.44 4.37 -8.77
CA LEU A 124 31.80 5.56 -9.34
C LEU A 124 30.76 6.07 -8.34
N ALA A 125 31.24 6.65 -7.24
CA ALA A 125 30.39 7.36 -6.30
C ALA A 125 29.66 8.48 -7.06
N LEU A 126 28.33 8.52 -6.91
CA LEU A 126 27.57 9.70 -7.32
C LEU A 126 28.18 10.90 -6.60
N ARG A 127 28.75 11.83 -7.36
CA ARG A 127 29.18 13.10 -6.77
C ARG A 127 27.93 13.84 -6.29
N GLU A 128 28.09 14.68 -5.29
CA GLU A 128 26.98 15.47 -4.73
C GLU A 128 26.26 16.32 -5.80
N SER A 129 27.00 16.75 -6.83
CA SER A 129 26.48 17.39 -8.03
C SER A 129 25.59 16.48 -8.89
N ASP A 130 25.93 15.20 -8.99
CA ASP A 130 25.19 14.20 -9.75
C ASP A 130 23.94 13.77 -8.99
N ALA A 131 24.04 13.61 -7.67
CA ALA A 131 22.91 13.35 -6.78
C ALA A 131 21.90 14.52 -6.79
N SER A 132 22.38 15.76 -6.77
CA SER A 132 21.52 16.96 -6.86
C SER A 132 20.81 17.07 -8.21
N ARG A 133 21.50 16.77 -9.32
CA ARG A 133 20.89 16.72 -10.66
C ARG A 133 19.86 15.59 -10.76
N PHE A 134 20.19 14.41 -10.23
CA PHE A 134 19.30 13.26 -10.18
C PHE A 134 18.04 13.57 -9.36
N PHE A 135 18.18 14.18 -8.18
CA PHE A 135 17.07 14.63 -7.34
C PHE A 135 16.15 15.63 -8.06
N ASN A 136 16.74 16.62 -8.74
CA ASN A 136 16.00 17.60 -9.52
C ASN A 136 15.26 16.98 -10.72
N CYS A 137 15.75 15.88 -11.29
CA CYS A 137 15.07 15.16 -12.38
C CYS A 137 13.76 14.49 -11.94
N PHE A 138 13.61 14.13 -10.67
CA PHE A 138 12.42 13.42 -10.19
C PHE A 138 11.38 14.31 -9.48
N GLY A 139 11.76 15.55 -9.13
CA GLY A 139 10.85 16.54 -8.53
C GLY A 139 10.01 15.99 -7.38
N SER A 140 8.74 16.41 -7.30
CA SER A 140 7.74 15.90 -6.34
C SER A 140 7.19 14.50 -6.68
N GLY A 141 7.57 13.94 -7.84
CA GLY A 141 7.09 12.65 -8.35
C GLY A 141 7.79 11.43 -7.72
N TRP A 142 8.86 11.63 -6.97
CA TRP A 142 9.62 10.54 -6.34
C TRP A 142 8.77 9.64 -5.45
N LYS A 143 7.77 10.20 -4.76
CA LYS A 143 6.86 9.42 -3.92
C LYS A 143 6.07 8.41 -4.76
N ALA A 144 5.56 8.81 -5.92
CA ALA A 144 4.84 7.94 -6.85
C ALA A 144 5.76 6.88 -7.47
N ILE A 145 6.98 7.26 -7.85
CA ILE A 145 7.98 6.32 -8.39
C ILE A 145 8.37 5.27 -7.34
N MET A 146 8.59 5.67 -6.09
CA MET A 146 8.88 4.74 -5.00
C MET A 146 7.72 3.77 -4.72
N TYR A 147 6.47 4.24 -4.83
CA TYR A 147 5.30 3.36 -4.76
C TYR A 147 5.24 2.39 -5.96
N CYS A 148 5.49 2.85 -7.19
CA CYS A 148 5.55 1.99 -8.38
C CYS A 148 6.68 0.95 -8.33
N LEU A 149 7.78 1.26 -7.66
CA LEU A 149 8.94 0.36 -7.50
C LEU A 149 8.83 -0.55 -6.26
N CYS A 150 7.75 -0.48 -5.47
CA CYS A 150 7.57 -1.20 -4.20
C CYS A 150 8.75 -1.00 -3.22
N ILE A 151 9.43 0.15 -3.27
CA ILE A 151 10.53 0.45 -2.35
C ILE A 151 9.90 1.03 -1.07
N LYS A 152 9.93 0.25 0.02
CA LYS A 152 9.46 0.73 1.33
C LYS A 152 10.33 1.89 1.81
N LYS A 153 9.69 2.95 2.29
CA LYS A 153 10.36 4.08 2.92
C LYS A 153 11.16 3.56 4.14
N LEU A 154 12.48 3.47 4.02
CA LEU A 154 13.36 3.38 5.18
C LEU A 154 13.24 4.70 5.93
N SER A 155 12.79 4.67 7.20
CA SER A 155 12.88 5.83 8.07
C SER A 155 14.36 6.09 8.33
N TRP A 156 14.87 7.20 7.81
CA TRP A 156 16.17 7.72 8.24
C TRP A 156 15.92 8.51 9.53
N ASN A 157 16.53 8.06 10.62
CA ASN A 157 16.67 8.83 11.86
C ASN A 157 17.68 9.96 11.64
#